data_AF-A0A3P8MYU4-F1
#
_entry.id   AF-A0A3P8MYU4-F1
#
_cell.length_a   1.000
_cell.length_b   1.000
_cell.length_c   1.000
_cell.angle_alpha   90.00
_cell.angle_beta   90.00
_cell.angle_gamma   90.00
#
_symmetry.space_group_name_H-M   'P 1'
#
loop_
_entity.id
_entity.type
_entity.pdbx_description
1 polymer ?
#
loop_
_entity_poly.entity_id
_entity_poly.type
_entity_poly.pdbx_seq_one_letter_code
_entity_poly.pdbx_strand_id
1 'polypeptide(L)' 'VHGTSATEVAVKFDCSKKYPCSRIILEDVNLSYKDRPATASCVNAGGSSSGLVEPKACL' A
#
# COMPACT_ATOMS: atom_id res chain seq x y z
N VAL A 1 -9.41 -3.31 -4.34
CA VAL A 1 -8.79 -4.55 -3.79
C VAL A 1 -9.22 -4.70 -2.34
N HIS A 2 -9.94 -5.76 -1.96
CA HIS A 2 -10.53 -5.84 -0.62
C HIS A 2 -10.29 -7.21 0.03
N GLY A 3 -10.12 -7.25 1.35
CA GLY A 3 -9.99 -8.49 2.11
C GLY A 3 -9.06 -8.40 3.32
N THR A 4 -8.43 -9.52 3.66
CA THR A 4 -7.51 -9.62 4.81
C THR A 4 -6.12 -10.06 4.35
N SER A 5 -5.09 -9.45 4.92
CA SER A 5 -3.70 -9.86 4.74
C SER A 5 -3.31 -10.90 5.78
N ALA A 6 -2.44 -11.85 5.40
CA ALA A 6 -1.81 -12.78 6.33
C ALA A 6 -0.71 -12.12 7.18
N THR A 7 -0.19 -10.96 6.74
CA THR A 7 0.88 -10.19 7.39
C THR A 7 0.41 -8.78 7.75
N GLU A 8 1.05 -8.18 8.75
CA GLU A 8 0.73 -6.80 9.18
C GLU A 8 0.99 -5.76 8.09
N VAL A 9 2.04 -5.95 7.28
CA VAL A 9 2.26 -5.15 6.06
C VAL A 9 1.45 -5.79 4.93
N ALA A 10 0.32 -5.20 4.58
CA ALA A 10 -0.58 -5.70 3.54
C ALA A 10 -0.23 -5.15 2.15
N VAL A 11 0.38 -3.97 2.09
CA VAL A 11 0.85 -3.33 0.85
C VAL A 11 2.33 -3.03 1.01
N LYS A 12 3.17 -3.58 0.13
CA LYS A 12 4.62 -3.32 0.15
C LYS A 12 5.11 -2.96 -1.26
N PHE A 13 5.55 -1.72 -1.43
CA PHE A 13 6.28 -1.26 -2.61
C PHE A 13 7.75 -1.08 -2.24
N ASP A 14 8.60 -2.00 -2.70
CA ASP A 14 10.04 -2.02 -2.41
C ASP A 14 10.82 -1.81 -3.71
N CYS A 15 11.01 -0.56 -4.08
CA CYS A 15 11.63 -0.18 -5.34
C CYS A 15 13.10 0.19 -5.15
N SER A 16 13.89 -0.01 -6.19
CA SER A 16 15.32 0.27 -6.12
C SER A 16 15.58 1.77 -6.04
N LYS A 17 16.63 2.17 -5.31
CA LYS A 17 17.04 3.59 -5.27
C LYS A 17 17.53 4.09 -6.63
N LYS A 18 18.13 3.21 -7.45
CA LYS A 18 18.65 3.55 -8.79
C LYS A 18 17.53 3.73 -9.82
N TYR A 19 16.46 2.94 -9.68
CA TYR A 19 15.28 2.96 -10.54
C TYR A 19 14.04 3.00 -9.65
N PRO A 20 13.65 4.20 -9.15
CA PRO A 20 12.48 4.35 -8.30
C PRO A 20 11.20 4.07 -9.08
N CYS A 21 10.18 3.57 -8.40
CA CYS A 21 8.85 3.43 -8.98
C CYS A 21 8.12 4.77 -8.92
N SER A 22 7.40 5.13 -9.98
CA SER A 22 6.59 6.34 -10.03
C SER A 22 5.25 6.05 -10.69
N ARG A 23 4.28 6.95 -10.48
CA ARG A 23 2.93 6.88 -11.08
C ARG A 23 2.17 5.61 -10.69
N ILE A 24 2.41 5.10 -9.49
CA ILE A 24 1.58 4.05 -8.90
C ILE A 24 0.24 4.69 -8.50
N ILE A 25 -0.87 4.03 -8.82
CA ILE A 25 -2.21 4.47 -8.42
C ILE A 25 -2.78 3.42 -7.45
N LEU A 26 -2.99 3.81 -6.20
CA LEU A 26 -3.72 3.02 -5.20
C LEU A 26 -5.19 3.46 -5.23
N GLU A 27 -6.05 2.63 -5.81
CA GLU A 27 -7.48 2.93 -5.92
C GLU A 27 -8.31 1.88 -5.20
N ASP A 28 -9.18 2.35 -4.30
CA ASP A 28 -10.14 1.54 -3.55
C ASP A 28 -9.51 0.25 -2.97
N VAL A 29 -8.52 0.42 -2.10
CA VAL A 29 -7.84 -0.66 -1.39
C VAL A 29 -8.36 -0.72 0.03
N ASN A 30 -8.87 -1.87 0.47
CA ASN A 30 -9.35 -2.07 1.84
C ASN A 30 -8.87 -3.43 2.36
N LEU A 31 -7.72 -3.43 3.03
CA LEU A 31 -7.06 -4.60 3.58
C LEU A 31 -6.85 -4.46 5.09
N SER A 32 -7.27 -5.47 5.85
CA SER A 32 -7.06 -5.55 7.29
C SER A 32 -6.15 -6.72 7.66
N TYR A 33 -5.63 -6.73 8.90
CA TYR A 33 -4.82 -7.83 9.44
C TYR A 33 -5.34 -8.20 10.82
N LYS A 34 -5.82 -9.43 11.02
CA LYS A 34 -6.37 -9.91 12.30
C LYS A 34 -7.37 -8.92 12.93
N ASP A 35 -8.34 -8.50 12.14
CA ASP A 35 -9.41 -7.56 12.54
C ASP A 35 -8.93 -6.17 13.00
N ARG A 36 -7.67 -5.83 12.72
CA ARG A 36 -7.10 -4.49 12.94
C ARG A 36 -6.66 -3.88 11.61
N PRO A 37 -6.45 -2.54 11.55
CA PRO A 37 -5.88 -1.91 10.37
C PRO A 37 -4.55 -2.58 10.00
N ALA A 38 -4.39 -2.95 8.73
CA ALA A 38 -3.08 -3.34 8.24
C ALA A 38 -2.18 -2.11 8.10
N THR A 39 -0.96 -2.31 7.61
CA THR A 39 -0.01 -1.23 7.31
C THR A 39 0.50 -1.32 5.88
N ALA A 40 0.97 -0.19 5.35
CA ALA A 40 1.62 -0.10 4.07
C ALA A 40 3.10 0.31 4.25
N SER A 41 3.97 -0.17 3.38
CA SER A 41 5.38 0.21 3.31
C SER A 41 5.77 0.57 1.89
N CYS A 42 6.39 1.75 1.72
CA CYS A 42 6.81 2.29 0.44
C CYS A 42 8.28 2.71 0.53
N VAL A 43 9.12 2.17 -0.34
CA VAL A 43 10.55 2.46 -0.43
C VAL A 43 10.88 2.82 -1.87
N ASN A 44 11.38 4.04 -2.10
CA ASN A 44 11.65 4.60 -3.43
C ASN A 44 10.45 4.48 -4.41
N ALA A 45 9.23 4.61 -3.88
CA ALA A 45 7.99 4.53 -4.63
C ALA A 45 7.20 5.82 -4.44
N GLY A 46 6.62 6.33 -5.52
CA GLY A 46 5.77 7.52 -5.48
C GLY A 46 4.55 7.37 -6.40
N GLY A 47 3.45 7.99 -6.01
CA GLY A 47 2.20 7.81 -6.73
C GLY A 47 1.08 8.69 -6.22
N SER A 48 -0.14 8.23 -6.41
CA SER A 48 -1.35 8.85 -5.87
C SER A 48 -2.30 7.79 -5.35
N SER A 49 -3.15 8.19 -4.42
CA SER A 49 -4.23 7.37 -3.89
C SER A 49 -5.57 8.04 -4.11
N SER A 50 -6.59 7.25 -4.42
CA SER A 50 -7.97 7.70 -4.62
C SER A 50 -8.97 6.68 -4.05
N GLY A 51 -10.13 7.16 -3.63
CA GLY A 51 -11.16 6.33 -3.03
C GLY A 51 -10.84 5.89 -1.60
N LEU A 52 -11.41 4.77 -1.16
CA LEU A 52 -11.15 4.21 0.17
C LEU A 52 -9.79 3.49 0.16
N VAL A 53 -8.81 4.00 0.91
CA VAL A 53 -7.47 3.39 0.95
C VAL A 53 -7.05 3.08 2.39
N GLU A 54 -7.35 1.84 2.79
CA GLU A 54 -6.89 1.17 4.00
C GLU A 54 -6.08 -0.07 3.60
N PRO A 55 -4.83 -0.24 4.07
CA PRO A 55 -4.12 0.62 5.02
C PRO A 55 -3.73 1.98 4.44
N LYS A 56 -3.54 2.97 5.33
CA LYS A 56 -3.13 4.33 4.98
C LYS A 56 -2.03 4.33 3.92
N ALA A 57 -2.27 5.03 2.81
CA ALA A 57 -1.33 5.14 1.70
C ALA A 57 0.01 5.74 2.14
N CYS A 58 1.09 5.24 1.53
CA CYS A 58 2.47 5.72 1.72
C CYS A 58 3.15 6.20 0.42
N LEU A 59 2.37 6.33 -0.65
CA LEU A 59 2.81 6.73 -2.00
C LEU A 59 2.76 8.25 -2.21
#